data_AF-A0A2N3X1X7-F1
#
_entry.id   AF-A0A2N3X1X7-F1
#
_cell.length_a   1.000
_cell.length_b   1.000
_cell.length_c   1.000
_cell.angle_alpha   90.00
_cell.angle_beta   90.00
_cell.angle_gamma   90.00
#
_symmetry.space_group_name_H-M   'P 1'
#
loop_
_entity.id
_entity.type
_entity.pdbx_description
1 polymer ?
#
loop_
_entity_poly.entity_id
_entity_poly.type
_entity_poly.pdbx_seq_one_letter_code
_entity_poly.pdbx_strand_id
1 'polypeptide(L)' 'MTARTVVITGTSSGFGRIAVDHFAKAGWKVVATVRKTADLETHAELDNQVNDEHSRDGAAVLT' A
#
# COMPACT_ATOMS: atom_id res chain seq x y z
N MET A 1 10.24 -16.25 10.46
CA MET A 1 10.91 -14.93 10.51
C MET A 1 9.83 -13.86 10.66
N THR A 2 10.06 -12.85 11.48
CA THR A 2 9.16 -11.69 11.62
C THR A 2 9.36 -10.78 10.40
N ALA A 3 8.34 -10.67 9.53
CA ALA A 3 8.37 -9.74 8.41
C ALA A 3 8.41 -8.30 8.93
N ARG A 4 9.30 -7.48 8.38
CA ARG A 4 9.40 -6.05 8.74
C ARG A 4 8.19 -5.31 8.17
N THR A 5 7.69 -4.32 8.90
CA THR A 5 6.50 -3.53 8.49
C THR A 5 6.89 -2.09 8.21
N VAL A 6 6.36 -1.52 7.13
CA VAL A 6 6.55 -0.12 6.73
C VAL A 6 5.21 0.53 6.41
N VAL A 7 5.05 1.81 6.77
CA VAL A 7 3.88 2.63 6.43
C VAL A 7 4.31 3.68 5.43
N ILE A 8 3.60 3.77 4.30
CA ILE A 8 3.91 4.68 3.20
C ILE A 8 2.66 5.49 2.86
N THR A 9 2.79 6.81 2.90
CA THR A 9 1.71 7.74 2.54
C THR A 9 1.92 8.32 1.15
N GLY A 10 0.82 8.76 0.50
CA GLY A 10 0.92 9.38 -0.83
C GLY A 10 1.32 8.37 -1.91
N THR A 11 0.75 7.17 -1.87
CA THR A 11 1.17 6.05 -2.72
C THR A 11 0.43 5.99 -4.06
N SER A 12 -0.42 6.98 -4.37
CA SER A 12 -1.18 7.02 -5.62
C SER A 12 -0.33 7.32 -6.85
N SER A 13 0.88 7.85 -6.69
CA SER A 13 1.82 8.11 -7.80
C SER A 13 3.26 8.32 -7.32
N GLY A 14 4.18 8.52 -8.26
CA GLY A 14 5.56 8.92 -7.99
C GLY A 14 6.33 7.93 -7.10
N PHE A 15 7.17 8.47 -6.21
CA PHE A 15 8.02 7.67 -5.32
C PHE A 15 7.22 6.82 -4.34
N GLY A 16 6.04 7.26 -3.90
CA GLY A 16 5.19 6.48 -3.00
C GLY A 16 4.77 5.16 -3.64
N ARG A 17 4.38 5.17 -4.92
CA ARG A 17 4.04 3.95 -5.66
C ARG A 17 5.24 3.02 -5.85
N ILE A 18 6.39 3.57 -6.23
CA ILE A 18 7.63 2.78 -6.43
C ILE A 18 8.12 2.17 -5.11
N ALA A 19 8.01 2.91 -4.00
CA ALA A 19 8.42 2.42 -2.69
C ALA A 19 7.55 1.24 -2.22
N VAL A 20 6.24 1.32 -2.45
CA VAL A 20 5.32 0.21 -2.13
C VAL A 20 5.73 -1.07 -2.87
N ASP A 21 5.95 -0.99 -4.18
CA ASP A 21 6.40 -2.12 -5.00
C ASP A 21 7.75 -2.67 -4.53
N HIS A 22 8.71 -1.78 -4.22
CA HIS A 22 10.03 -2.16 -3.73
C HIS A 22 9.98 -2.95 -2.41
N PHE A 23 9.24 -2.46 -1.42
CA PHE A 23 9.17 -3.10 -0.11
C PHE A 23 8.32 -4.38 -0.13
N ALA A 24 7.24 -4.42 -0.92
CA ALA A 24 6.45 -5.62 -1.14
C ALA A 24 7.32 -6.75 -1.75
N LYS A 25 8.08 -6.44 -2.82
CA LYS A 25 9.02 -7.40 -3.44
C LYS A 25 10.14 -7.84 -2.49
N ALA A 26 10.52 -7.00 -1.53
CA ALA A 26 11.48 -7.35 -0.48
C ALA A 26 10.89 -8.23 0.63
N GLY A 27 9.60 -8.59 0.56
CA GLY A 27 8.91 -9.42 1.55
C GLY A 27 8.54 -8.69 2.84
N TRP A 28 8.35 -7.37 2.76
CA TRP A 28 7.89 -6.56 3.89
C TRP A 28 6.38 -6.44 3.85
N LYS A 29 5.78 -6.29 5.05
CA LYS A 29 4.40 -5.84 5.17
C LYS A 29 4.35 -4.33 4.93
N VAL A 30 3.60 -3.89 3.94
CA VAL A 30 3.51 -2.49 3.52
C VAL A 30 2.09 -1.96 3.77
N VAL A 31 1.94 -0.94 4.59
CA VAL A 31 0.67 -0.21 4.74
C VAL A 31 0.73 1.00 3.81
N ALA A 32 0.01 0.96 2.69
CA ALA A 32 -0.01 2.01 1.68
C ALA A 32 -1.28 2.86 1.85
N THR A 33 -1.12 4.19 1.99
CA THR A 33 -2.26 5.10 2.12
C THR A 33 -2.38 6.05 0.92
N VAL A 34 -3.59 6.17 0.41
CA VAL A 34 -4.00 7.11 -0.63
C VAL A 34 -5.01 8.10 -0.06
N ARG A 35 -4.96 9.36 -0.51
CA ARG A 35 -5.87 10.41 0.00
C ARG A 35 -7.26 10.37 -0.63
N LYS A 36 -7.39 9.75 -1.81
CA LYS A 36 -8.63 9.71 -2.59
C LYS A 36 -9.07 8.27 -2.74
N THR A 37 -10.35 8.02 -2.50
CA THR A 37 -10.97 6.72 -2.76
C THR A 37 -10.88 6.30 -4.23
N ALA A 38 -10.84 7.27 -5.16
CA ALA A 38 -10.59 7.02 -6.58
C ALA A 38 -9.23 6.36 -6.88
N ASP A 39 -8.25 6.46 -5.97
CA ASP A 39 -6.91 5.92 -6.16
C ASP A 39 -6.72 4.56 -5.46
N LEU A 40 -7.77 3.96 -4.88
CA LEU A 40 -7.70 2.69 -4.14
C LEU A 40 -7.16 1.53 -5.00
N GLU A 41 -7.47 1.54 -6.30
CA GLU A 41 -7.04 0.52 -7.24
C GLU A 41 -5.59 0.71 -7.74
N THR A 42 -4.87 1.76 -7.28
CA THR A 42 -3.49 2.04 -7.75
C THR A 42 -2.53 0.87 -7.54
N HIS A 43 -2.81 0.03 -6.53
CA HIS A 43 -1.99 -1.12 -6.16
C HIS A 43 -2.67 -2.46 -6.44
N ALA A 44 -3.73 -2.49 -7.25
CA ALA A 44 -4.55 -3.69 -7.53
C ALA A 44 -3.76 -4.83 -8.19
N GLU A 45 -2.63 -4.52 -8.80
CA GLU A 45 -1.67 -5.45 -9.40
C GLU A 45 -0.81 -6.20 -8.37
N LEU A 46 -0.88 -5.84 -7.08
CA LEU A 46 -0.15 -6.51 -6.02
C LEU A 46 -1.05 -7.56 -5.36
N ASP A 47 -0.59 -8.81 -5.37
CA ASP A 47 -1.36 -10.03 -5.08
C ASP A 47 -1.91 -10.15 -3.63
N ASN A 48 -1.60 -9.20 -2.73
CA ASN A 48 -1.86 -9.28 -1.29
C ASN A 48 -2.52 -8.02 -0.70
N GLN A 49 -3.42 -7.37 -1.43
CA GLN A 49 -4.17 -6.23 -0.91
C GLN A 49 -5.23 -6.64 0.14
N VAL A 50 -5.14 -6.05 1.33
CA VAL A 50 -6.23 -5.97 2.31
C VAL A 50 -6.71 -4.53 2.31
N ASN A 51 -7.88 -4.30 1.73
CA ASN A 51 -8.51 -2.98 1.67
C ASN A 51 -9.23 -2.69 3.00
N ASP A 52 -8.96 -1.56 3.63
CA ASP A 52 -9.74 -1.09 4.79
C ASP A 52 -10.81 -0.10 4.32
N GLU A 53 -12.04 -0.60 4.22
CA GLU A 53 -13.22 0.12 3.73
C GLU A 53 -13.68 1.22 4.71
N HIS A 54 -13.22 1.20 5.97
CA HIS A 54 -13.63 2.14 7.02
C HIS A 54 -12.68 3.35 7.17
N SER A 55 -11.57 3.37 6.43
CA SER A 55 -10.64 4.50 6.47
C SER A 55 -11.15 5.66 5.61
N ARG A 56 -11.36 6.83 6.24
CA ARG A 56 -11.75 8.08 5.54
C ARG A 56 -10.73 8.53 4.49
N ASP A 57 -9.48 8.08 4.66
CA ASP A 57 -8.39 8.19 3.71
C ASP A 57 -8.08 6.76 3.25
N GLY A 58 -8.44 6.39 2.01
CA GLY A 58 -8.33 5.02 1.51
C GLY A 58 -6.97 4.36 1.84
N ALA A 59 -6.98 3.25 2.56
CA ALA A 59 -5.76 2.53 2.94
C ALA A 59 -5.80 1.10 2.41
N ALA A 60 -4.73 0.69 1.74
CA ALA A 60 -4.50 -0.68 1.31
C ALA A 60 -3.30 -1.24 2.08
N VAL A 61 -3.51 -2.33 2.81
CA VAL A 61 -2.43 -3.06 3.48
C VAL A 61 -1.98 -4.19 2.56
N LEU A 62 -0.73 -4.14 2.15
CA LEU A 62 -0.07 -5.15 1.34
C LEU A 62 0.76 -6.04 2.28
N THR A 63 0.51 -7.35 2.26
CA THR A 63 1.22 -8.29 3.15
C THR A 63 2.13 -9.23 2.39
#